data_AF-A0A9P5L045-F1
#
_entry.id   AF-A0A9P5L045-F1
#
_cell.length_a   1.000
_cell.length_b   1.000
_cell.length_c   1.000
_cell.angle_alpha   90.00
_cell.angle_beta   90.00
_cell.angle_gamma   90.00
#
_symmetry.space_group_name_H-M   'P 1'
#
loop_
_entity.id
_entity.type
_entity.pdbx_description
1 polymer ?
#
loop_
_entity_poly.entity_id
_entity_poly.type
_entity_poly.pdbx_seq_one_letter_code
_entity_poly.pdbx_strand_id
1 'polypeptide(L)'
;MSPPPMSSSSTTSSDFPPSVPDIPLSPLTSASATTATSHSSDPDVIREHWAKDTFGSSGTSTPLPSVREKSHCCGEPYPGIKQLIKDKGFEELLQLQVGNIYLSGAYVLTQYRSLNDESDMRVSFYLRRTDHRVRILCREPHRTGPSDYYCLPLNLLEILRDGSCLRICRRRNRGTELVLWTQLKFTTLEDLVLFHCTFVALRSQDEGHPVGDILDYELEQEEECFGGTITDDDYVHALRVYKDTVTGAVRLQSSIHLGDLNHTPVWTAFVTHNLGKRSWLKSYDSKTVILRDVKPVIFMSMDDYTPPQTSHGQHVLEFTSSSDAREFLNIMEELGD
;
A
#
# COMPACT_ATOMS: atom_id res chain seq x y z
N MET A 1 17.09 65.64 3.92
CA MET A 1 16.69 65.07 2.62
C MET A 1 16.00 63.76 2.89
N SER A 2 14.67 63.77 2.84
CA SER A 2 13.78 62.63 3.09
C SER A 2 13.38 62.00 1.76
N PRO A 3 13.29 60.67 1.64
CA PRO A 3 12.62 60.05 0.50
C PRO A 3 11.09 60.01 0.72
N PRO A 4 10.30 60.02 -0.38
CA PRO A 4 8.84 60.05 -0.32
C PRO A 4 8.22 58.65 -0.11
N PRO A 5 6.94 58.57 0.31
CA PRO A 5 6.23 57.33 0.57
C PRO A 5 5.60 56.76 -0.70
N MET A 6 5.61 55.45 -0.89
CA MET A 6 4.87 54.77 -1.95
C MET A 6 4.07 53.60 -1.37
N SER A 7 2.78 53.88 -1.20
CA SER A 7 1.59 53.08 -1.51
C SER A 7 1.52 51.59 -1.19
N SER A 8 0.53 51.28 -0.34
CA SER A 8 -0.22 50.03 -0.27
C SER A 8 -0.90 49.70 -1.61
N SER A 9 -0.74 48.46 -2.07
CA SER A 9 -1.63 47.84 -3.05
C SER A 9 -2.03 46.46 -2.56
N SER A 10 -3.27 46.38 -2.11
CA SER A 10 -4.03 45.16 -1.89
C SER A 10 -4.46 44.65 -3.26
N THR A 11 -4.01 43.47 -3.66
CA THR A 11 -4.53 42.80 -4.86
C THR A 11 -4.87 41.37 -4.49
N THR A 12 -6.13 41.20 -4.12
CA THR A 12 -6.85 39.92 -4.12
C THR A 12 -7.02 39.48 -5.59
N SER A 13 -6.24 38.51 -6.05
CA SER A 13 -6.49 37.85 -7.34
C SER A 13 -7.16 36.51 -7.09
N SER A 14 -8.50 36.51 -7.13
CA SER A 14 -9.30 35.30 -7.42
C SER A 14 -9.30 35.11 -8.93
N ASP A 15 -8.55 34.13 -9.43
CA ASP A 15 -8.62 33.66 -10.81
C ASP A 15 -9.50 32.41 -10.87
N PHE A 16 -10.82 32.63 -11.01
CA PHE A 16 -11.76 31.64 -11.54
C PHE A 16 -12.31 32.19 -12.85
N PRO A 17 -12.33 31.41 -13.96
CA PRO A 17 -12.95 31.85 -15.20
C PRO A 17 -14.50 31.90 -15.07
N PRO A 18 -15.18 32.83 -15.77
CA PRO A 18 -16.59 33.11 -15.58
C PRO A 18 -17.50 32.01 -16.17
N SER A 19 -18.56 31.66 -15.43
CA SER A 19 -19.64 30.78 -15.86
C SER A 19 -20.50 31.43 -16.95
N VAL A 20 -20.81 30.67 -18.01
CA VAL A 20 -21.67 31.07 -19.13
C VAL A 20 -23.16 31.04 -18.71
N PRO A 21 -24.03 31.93 -19.21
CA PRO A 21 -25.44 32.00 -18.80
C PRO A 21 -26.33 30.96 -19.50
N ASP A 22 -27.32 30.44 -18.76
CA ASP A 22 -28.34 29.48 -19.20
C ASP A 22 -29.33 30.06 -20.23
N ILE A 23 -29.72 29.24 -21.21
CA ILE A 23 -30.77 29.53 -22.19
C ILE A 23 -31.99 28.60 -21.91
N PRO A 24 -33.23 29.12 -21.80
CA PRO A 24 -34.40 28.31 -21.48
C PRO A 24 -35.19 27.87 -22.72
N LEU A 25 -35.61 26.61 -22.79
CA LEU A 25 -36.71 26.12 -23.65
C LEU A 25 -37.53 25.03 -22.92
N SER A 26 -38.85 25.23 -22.85
CA SER A 26 -39.89 24.42 -22.17
C SER A 26 -40.66 23.53 -23.19
N PRO A 27 -41.80 22.84 -22.88
CA PRO A 27 -42.18 21.93 -21.77
C PRO A 27 -42.83 20.58 -22.26
N LEU A 28 -43.33 19.77 -21.29
CA LEU A 28 -44.23 18.59 -21.36
C LEU A 28 -43.51 17.23 -21.56
N THR A 29 -43.78 16.17 -20.80
CA THR A 29 -45.05 15.66 -20.26
C THR A 29 -44.87 14.93 -18.91
N SER A 30 -45.85 15.08 -18.02
CA SER A 30 -46.00 14.30 -16.78
C SER A 30 -46.19 12.80 -17.05
N ALA A 31 -45.37 11.95 -16.43
CA ALA A 31 -45.71 10.55 -16.19
C ALA A 31 -45.11 10.08 -14.86
N SER A 32 -46.04 9.68 -13.99
CA SER A 32 -45.98 8.93 -12.74
C SER A 32 -44.61 8.50 -12.18
N ALA A 33 -44.40 8.90 -10.93
CA ALA A 33 -43.38 8.37 -10.05
C ALA A 33 -43.55 6.86 -9.84
N THR A 34 -42.70 6.07 -10.48
CA THR A 34 -42.26 4.79 -9.95
C THR A 34 -40.90 5.04 -9.31
N THR A 35 -40.82 4.88 -7.99
CA THR A 35 -39.58 4.72 -7.24
C THR A 35 -38.84 3.50 -7.78
N ALA A 36 -38.07 3.68 -8.85
CA ALA A 36 -37.01 2.78 -9.20
C ALA A 36 -35.91 3.04 -8.17
N THR A 37 -35.82 2.15 -7.19
CA THR A 37 -34.57 1.98 -6.43
C THR A 37 -33.49 1.68 -7.45
N SER A 38 -32.70 2.71 -7.79
CA SER A 38 -31.41 2.54 -8.42
C SER A 38 -30.55 1.77 -7.44
N HIS A 39 -30.65 0.45 -7.45
CA HIS A 39 -29.57 -0.40 -6.98
C HIS A 39 -28.42 -0.10 -7.93
N SER A 40 -27.50 0.78 -7.52
CA SER A 40 -26.22 0.90 -8.19
C SER A 40 -25.59 -0.48 -8.10
N SER A 41 -25.52 -1.14 -9.24
CA SER A 41 -24.75 -2.37 -9.45
C SER A 41 -23.25 -2.08 -9.54
N ASP A 42 -22.81 -0.86 -9.21
CA ASP A 42 -21.38 -0.61 -8.98
C ASP A 42 -20.96 -1.36 -7.72
N PRO A 43 -19.93 -2.23 -7.82
CA PRO A 43 -19.34 -2.83 -6.63
C PRO A 43 -18.92 -1.71 -5.68
N ASP A 44 -19.19 -1.91 -4.39
CA ASP A 44 -18.73 -0.95 -3.39
C ASP A 44 -17.21 -1.07 -3.30
N VAL A 45 -16.52 -0.22 -4.08
CA VAL A 45 -15.06 -0.15 -4.23
C VAL A 45 -14.36 -0.16 -2.87
N ILE A 46 -14.97 0.41 -1.83
CA ILE A 46 -14.39 0.41 -0.48
C ILE A 46 -14.60 -0.95 0.18
N ARG A 47 -15.78 -1.57 0.04
CA ARG A 47 -16.10 -2.86 0.65
C ARG A 47 -15.23 -3.99 0.11
N GLU A 48 -14.98 -3.99 -1.19
CA GLU A 48 -14.31 -5.08 -1.93
C GLU A 48 -12.84 -4.79 -2.26
N HIS A 49 -12.27 -3.73 -1.68
CA HIS A 49 -10.90 -3.34 -1.94
C HIS A 49 -9.87 -4.37 -1.42
N TRP A 50 -8.91 -4.73 -2.27
CA TRP A 50 -7.84 -5.71 -1.99
C TRP A 50 -7.09 -5.45 -0.67
N ALA A 51 -6.88 -4.18 -0.32
CA ALA A 51 -6.15 -3.77 0.89
C ALA A 51 -6.73 -4.34 2.21
N LYS A 52 -8.01 -4.71 2.23
CA LYS A 52 -8.64 -5.32 3.41
C LYS A 52 -8.17 -6.75 3.67
N ASP A 53 -7.72 -7.43 2.62
CA ASP A 53 -7.26 -8.82 2.65
C ASP A 53 -5.73 -8.94 2.72
N THR A 54 -5.00 -7.83 2.81
CA THR A 54 -3.53 -7.84 2.79
C THR A 54 -2.90 -8.29 4.11
N PHE A 55 -3.27 -7.65 5.21
CA PHE A 55 -2.69 -7.92 6.53
C PHE A 55 -3.27 -9.22 7.10
N GLY A 56 -2.57 -9.91 7.99
CA GLY A 56 -3.03 -11.17 8.62
C GLY A 56 -3.30 -12.35 7.66
N SER A 57 -2.97 -12.19 6.38
CA SER A 57 -3.05 -13.23 5.36
C SER A 57 -1.76 -14.04 5.24
N SER A 58 -0.67 -13.58 5.87
CA SER A 58 0.56 -14.35 5.98
C SER A 58 0.34 -15.53 6.93
N GLY A 59 0.66 -16.74 6.44
CA GLY A 59 0.71 -17.95 7.28
C GLY A 59 1.96 -18.03 8.16
N THR A 60 2.85 -17.05 8.05
CA THR A 60 4.15 -16.98 8.74
C THR A 60 4.26 -15.69 9.56
N SER A 61 5.12 -15.76 10.58
CA SER A 61 5.43 -14.66 11.50
C SER A 61 6.89 -14.78 11.93
N THR A 62 7.77 -14.17 11.16
CA THR A 62 9.21 -14.11 11.37
C THR A 62 9.53 -12.94 12.32
N PRO A 63 10.03 -13.19 13.54
CA PRO A 63 10.26 -12.14 14.52
C PRO A 63 11.42 -11.21 14.11
N LEU A 64 11.19 -9.90 14.22
CA LEU A 64 12.21 -8.86 14.07
C LEU A 64 12.93 -8.59 15.39
N PRO A 65 14.18 -8.11 15.37
CA PRO A 65 14.89 -7.71 16.58
C PRO A 65 14.13 -6.66 17.38
N SER A 66 14.11 -6.80 18.70
CA SER A 66 13.51 -5.81 19.58
C SER A 66 14.38 -4.54 19.61
N VAL A 67 13.80 -3.42 19.21
CA VAL A 67 14.42 -2.09 19.23
C VAL A 67 13.77 -1.20 20.30
N ARG A 68 14.49 -0.18 20.79
CA ARG A 68 14.01 0.71 21.88
C ARG A 68 13.01 1.75 21.37
N GLU A 69 13.09 2.05 20.09
CA GLU A 69 12.22 2.92 19.33
C GLU A 69 10.76 2.50 19.49
N LYS A 70 9.88 3.50 19.40
CA LYS A 70 8.43 3.34 19.45
C LYS A 70 7.81 4.02 18.24
N SER A 71 6.59 3.62 17.91
CA SER A 71 5.78 4.28 16.89
C SER A 71 5.33 5.63 17.42
N HIS A 72 5.51 6.66 16.60
CA HIS A 72 5.18 8.04 16.95
C HIS A 72 5.05 8.91 15.69
N CYS A 73 4.44 10.07 15.84
CA CYS A 73 4.37 11.08 14.80
C CYS A 73 5.29 12.27 15.11
N CYS A 74 5.92 12.81 14.09
CA CYS A 74 6.75 14.02 14.17
C CYS A 74 6.15 15.19 13.37
N GLY A 75 5.04 14.97 12.68
CA GLY A 75 4.32 16.01 11.94
C GLY A 75 3.57 16.97 12.86
N GLU A 76 2.94 17.97 12.25
CA GLU A 76 2.04 18.89 12.96
C GLU A 76 0.63 18.28 13.06
N PRO A 77 0.00 18.24 14.24
CA PRO A 77 -1.35 17.72 14.40
C PRO A 77 -2.36 18.66 13.73
N TYR A 78 -3.41 18.10 13.14
CA TYR A 78 -4.47 18.85 12.48
C TYR A 78 -5.82 18.64 13.19
N PRO A 79 -6.26 19.60 14.04
CA PRO A 79 -7.56 19.53 14.69
C PRO A 79 -8.71 19.47 13.67
N GLY A 80 -9.68 18.58 13.88
CA GLY A 80 -10.85 18.46 13.00
C GLY A 80 -10.59 17.77 11.65
N ILE A 81 -9.40 17.18 11.44
CA ILE A 81 -9.02 16.55 10.16
C ILE A 81 -10.01 15.46 9.70
N LYS A 82 -10.61 14.72 10.62
CA LYS A 82 -11.59 13.66 10.29
C LYS A 82 -12.80 14.21 9.53
N GLN A 83 -13.32 15.36 9.96
CA GLN A 83 -14.44 16.00 9.28
C GLN A 83 -13.99 16.50 7.91
N LEU A 84 -12.81 17.13 7.82
CA LEU A 84 -12.27 17.63 6.55
C LEU A 84 -12.02 16.51 5.52
N ILE A 85 -11.53 15.34 5.95
CA ILE A 85 -11.35 14.16 5.09
C ILE A 85 -12.70 13.73 4.53
N LYS A 86 -13.72 13.59 5.40
CA LYS A 86 -15.07 13.22 5.00
C LYS A 86 -15.70 14.24 4.04
N ASP A 87 -15.58 15.53 4.32
CA ASP A 87 -16.10 16.60 3.48
C ASP A 87 -15.45 16.63 2.08
N LYS A 88 -14.22 16.11 1.96
CA LYS A 88 -13.50 15.97 0.70
C LYS A 88 -13.80 14.66 -0.05
N GLY A 89 -14.76 13.87 0.42
CA GLY A 89 -15.19 12.62 -0.21
C GLY A 89 -14.25 11.44 0.01
N PHE A 90 -13.41 11.49 1.06
CA PHE A 90 -12.58 10.36 1.43
C PHE A 90 -13.32 9.45 2.42
N GLU A 91 -13.19 8.14 2.21
CA GLU A 91 -13.79 7.09 3.02
C GLU A 91 -12.72 6.18 3.63
N GLU A 92 -12.97 5.68 4.83
CA GLU A 92 -12.03 4.80 5.52
C GLU A 92 -11.93 3.47 4.78
N LEU A 93 -10.73 3.19 4.27
CA LEU A 93 -10.41 1.98 3.53
C LEU A 93 -9.98 0.87 4.49
N LEU A 94 -9.01 1.18 5.34
CA LEU A 94 -8.37 0.23 6.24
C LEU A 94 -7.90 0.96 7.50
N GLN A 95 -8.10 0.34 8.66
CA GLN A 95 -7.53 0.81 9.92
C GLN A 95 -6.67 -0.30 10.53
N LEU A 96 -5.41 0.03 10.76
CA LEU A 96 -4.42 -0.77 11.45
C LEU A 96 -4.28 -0.20 12.86
N GLN A 97 -4.51 -1.03 13.86
CA GLN A 97 -4.14 -0.68 15.22
C GLN A 97 -2.67 -1.02 15.40
N VAL A 98 -1.88 -0.17 16.03
CA VAL A 98 -0.57 -0.57 16.54
C VAL A 98 -0.83 -0.97 18.00
N GLY A 99 -0.67 -2.23 18.40
CA GLY A 99 -0.74 -2.67 19.81
C GLY A 99 -1.47 -4.00 20.10
N ASN A 100 -0.94 -4.76 21.07
CA ASN A 100 -1.35 -6.14 21.41
C ASN A 100 -2.88 -6.39 21.47
N ILE A 101 -3.36 -7.40 20.75
CA ILE A 101 -4.68 -8.00 21.01
C ILE A 101 -4.51 -9.16 21.98
N TYR A 102 -4.92 -8.97 23.22
CA TYR A 102 -5.27 -10.09 24.08
C TYR A 102 -6.62 -10.64 23.58
N LEU A 103 -6.61 -11.81 22.94
CA LEU A 103 -7.83 -12.51 22.56
C LEU A 103 -8.57 -12.96 23.83
N SER A 104 -9.54 -12.16 24.29
CA SER A 104 -10.60 -12.63 25.16
C SER A 104 -11.95 -12.49 24.46
N GLY A 105 -12.53 -13.65 24.11
CA GLY A 105 -13.97 -13.77 23.87
C GLY A 105 -14.49 -13.28 22.52
N ALA A 106 -14.83 -14.24 21.66
CA ALA A 106 -15.73 -14.18 20.52
C ALA A 106 -16.69 -12.98 20.48
N TYR A 107 -16.53 -12.09 19.48
CA TYR A 107 -17.59 -11.51 18.63
C TYR A 107 -16.89 -10.73 17.49
N VAL A 108 -17.22 -11.06 16.24
CA VAL A 108 -16.67 -10.41 15.03
C VAL A 108 -17.26 -9.01 14.92
N LEU A 109 -16.49 -7.99 15.30
CA LEU A 109 -16.85 -6.58 15.10
C LEU A 109 -15.59 -5.81 14.69
N THR A 110 -15.52 -5.40 13.42
CA THR A 110 -14.45 -4.57 12.80
C THR A 110 -13.04 -5.13 13.01
N GLN A 111 -12.45 -5.64 11.93
CA GLN A 111 -11.14 -6.29 11.94
C GLN A 111 -10.00 -5.29 12.26
N TYR A 112 -9.83 -4.94 13.53
CA TYR A 112 -8.66 -4.22 14.03
C TYR A 112 -7.46 -5.16 13.90
N ARG A 113 -6.62 -4.97 12.89
CA ARG A 113 -5.38 -5.75 12.71
C ARG A 113 -4.24 -5.02 13.41
N SER A 114 -3.53 -5.72 14.29
CA SER A 114 -2.55 -5.16 15.22
C SER A 114 -1.12 -5.23 14.68
N LEU A 115 -0.45 -4.09 14.56
CA LEU A 115 1.00 -3.95 14.44
C LEU A 115 1.57 -3.90 15.85
N ASN A 116 2.38 -4.86 16.28
CA ASN A 116 2.72 -4.99 17.70
C ASN A 116 3.68 -3.88 18.19
N ASP A 117 3.18 -2.87 18.89
CA ASP A 117 3.97 -1.92 19.66
C ASP A 117 3.29 -1.61 21.00
N GLU A 118 4.05 -1.13 21.98
CA GLU A 118 3.50 -0.59 23.23
C GLU A 118 2.78 0.76 23.03
N SER A 119 2.84 1.33 21.83
CA SER A 119 2.09 2.54 21.49
C SER A 119 0.65 2.17 21.15
N ASP A 120 -0.35 2.81 21.76
CA ASP A 120 -1.77 2.71 21.36
C ASP A 120 -2.08 3.49 20.05
N MET A 121 -1.04 3.77 19.25
CA MET A 121 -1.12 4.51 18.01
C MET A 121 -1.98 3.75 17.00
N ARG A 122 -2.76 4.46 16.18
CA ARG A 122 -3.54 3.85 15.10
C ARG A 122 -3.18 4.50 13.77
N VAL A 123 -3.11 3.69 12.73
CA VAL A 123 -2.87 4.13 11.37
C VAL A 123 -4.09 3.76 10.53
N SER A 124 -4.55 4.66 9.68
CA SER A 124 -5.70 4.40 8.82
C SER A 124 -5.46 4.95 7.43
N PHE A 125 -5.85 4.19 6.42
CA PHE A 125 -5.88 4.64 5.04
C PHE A 125 -7.29 5.09 4.69
N TYR A 126 -7.39 6.23 4.03
CA TYR A 126 -8.62 6.77 3.50
C TYR A 126 -8.50 6.91 1.98
N LEU A 127 -9.46 6.33 1.25
CA LEU A 127 -9.51 6.35 -0.21
C LEU A 127 -10.60 7.31 -0.67
N ARG A 128 -10.33 8.06 -1.73
CA ARG A 128 -11.33 8.83 -2.46
C ARG A 128 -11.67 8.11 -3.76
N ARG A 129 -12.93 7.70 -3.93
CA ARG A 129 -13.38 6.88 -5.08
C ARG A 129 -13.20 7.55 -6.44
N THR A 130 -13.23 8.89 -6.51
CA THR A 130 -13.27 9.61 -7.78
C THR A 130 -11.94 9.64 -8.53
N ASP A 131 -10.82 9.46 -7.83
CA ASP A 131 -9.47 9.57 -8.40
C ASP A 131 -8.47 8.61 -7.72
N HIS A 132 -8.99 7.60 -7.03
CA HIS A 132 -8.25 6.60 -6.28
C HIS A 132 -7.21 7.17 -5.29
N ARG A 133 -7.34 8.45 -4.91
CA ARG A 133 -6.36 9.12 -4.08
C ARG A 133 -6.42 8.61 -2.65
N VAL A 134 -5.25 8.31 -2.09
CA VAL A 134 -5.14 7.79 -0.72
C VAL A 134 -4.49 8.78 0.23
N ARG A 135 -5.04 8.85 1.44
CA ARG A 135 -4.47 9.54 2.60
C ARG A 135 -4.18 8.57 3.72
N ILE A 136 -3.05 8.75 4.38
CA ILE A 136 -2.74 8.10 5.65
C ILE A 136 -3.11 9.04 6.79
N LEU A 137 -3.76 8.49 7.81
CA LEU A 137 -4.14 9.17 9.05
C LEU A 137 -3.53 8.41 10.22
N CYS A 138 -2.64 9.07 10.95
CA CYS A 138 -2.11 8.57 12.20
C CYS A 138 -2.87 9.22 13.37
N ARG A 139 -3.30 8.40 14.34
CA ARG A 139 -3.89 8.83 15.60
C ARG A 139 -2.94 8.47 16.74
N GLU A 140 -2.50 9.49 17.46
CA GLU A 140 -1.64 9.33 18.64
C GLU A 140 -2.46 9.63 19.90
N PRO A 141 -2.75 8.62 20.74
CA PRO A 141 -3.55 8.82 21.94
C PRO A 141 -2.74 9.52 23.03
N HIS A 142 -3.40 10.45 23.71
CA HIS A 142 -2.88 11.09 24.91
C HIS A 142 -3.46 10.42 26.16
N ARG A 143 -2.65 10.32 27.23
CA ARG A 143 -3.10 9.70 28.50
C ARG A 143 -4.21 10.47 29.21
N THR A 144 -4.26 11.79 29.02
CA THR A 144 -5.11 12.70 29.81
C THR A 144 -5.93 13.67 28.94
N GLY A 145 -5.88 13.53 27.61
CA GLY A 145 -6.45 14.50 26.68
C GLY A 145 -6.95 13.89 25.37
N PRO A 146 -7.49 14.73 24.46
CA PRO A 146 -7.88 14.27 23.13
C PRO A 146 -6.67 13.71 22.37
N SER A 147 -6.91 12.74 21.49
CA SER A 147 -5.86 12.21 20.61
C SER A 147 -5.45 13.25 19.57
N ASP A 148 -4.17 13.27 19.23
CA ASP A 148 -3.67 14.03 18.10
C ASP A 148 -3.83 13.22 16.81
N TYR A 149 -4.04 13.95 15.72
CA TYR A 149 -4.30 13.38 14.41
C TYR A 149 -3.39 14.02 13.37
N TYR A 150 -2.68 13.18 12.62
CA TYR A 150 -1.74 13.58 11.60
C TYR A 150 -2.17 12.97 10.27
N CYS A 151 -2.34 13.79 9.23
CA CYS A 151 -2.78 13.30 7.94
C CYS A 151 -1.99 13.89 6.79
N LEU A 152 -1.51 13.02 5.90
CA LEU A 152 -0.91 13.41 4.64
C LEU A 152 -1.38 12.47 3.52
N PRO A 153 -1.45 12.95 2.27
CA PRO A 153 -1.66 12.07 1.12
C PRO A 153 -0.39 11.24 0.85
N LEU A 154 -0.55 10.00 0.37
CA LEU A 154 0.58 9.09 0.16
C LEU A 154 1.57 9.63 -0.88
N ASN A 155 1.08 10.36 -1.88
CA ASN A 155 1.89 10.92 -2.95
C ASN A 155 2.88 12.02 -2.51
N LEU A 156 2.82 12.46 -1.24
CA LEU A 156 3.79 13.40 -0.64
C LEU A 156 4.80 12.70 0.28
N LEU A 157 4.75 11.38 0.36
CA LEU A 157 5.45 10.58 1.35
C LEU A 157 6.34 9.52 0.70
N GLU A 158 7.49 9.31 1.33
CA GLU A 158 8.44 8.24 1.02
C GLU A 158 8.56 7.31 2.23
N ILE A 159 8.71 6.02 2.00
CA ILE A 159 8.76 5.00 3.06
C ILE A 159 10.09 4.28 3.07
N LEU A 160 10.83 4.39 4.18
CA LEU A 160 12.15 3.79 4.32
C LEU A 160 12.13 2.78 5.45
N ARG A 161 12.83 1.66 5.30
CA ARG A 161 13.07 0.73 6.40
C ARG A 161 14.28 1.17 7.20
N ASP A 162 14.18 1.02 8.52
CA ASP A 162 15.29 1.20 9.45
C ASP A 162 15.15 0.16 10.56
N GLY A 163 15.84 -0.97 10.39
CA GLY A 163 15.73 -2.12 11.29
C GLY A 163 14.32 -2.69 11.33
N SER A 164 13.71 -2.63 12.52
CA SER A 164 12.36 -3.12 12.79
C SER A 164 11.27 -2.05 12.62
N CYS A 165 11.64 -0.91 12.02
CA CYS A 165 10.75 0.24 11.84
C CYS A 165 10.62 0.62 10.37
N LEU A 166 9.47 1.19 10.01
CA LEU A 166 9.30 1.97 8.79
C LEU A 166 9.24 3.46 9.16
N ARG A 167 10.14 4.23 8.56
CA ARG A 167 10.19 5.68 8.63
C ARG A 167 9.48 6.23 7.40
N ILE A 168 8.36 6.89 7.63
CA ILE A 168 7.61 7.57 6.59
C ILE A 168 8.02 9.04 6.64
N CYS A 169 8.65 9.50 5.58
CA CYS A 169 9.23 10.82 5.46
C CYS A 169 8.45 11.65 4.45
N ARG A 170 8.38 12.95 4.69
CA ARG A 170 7.87 13.94 3.73
C ARG A 170 9.05 14.60 3.04
N ARG A 171 9.00 14.69 1.72
CA ARG A 171 9.96 15.49 0.94
C ARG A 171 9.70 16.98 1.14
N ARG A 172 10.74 17.74 1.47
CA ARG A 172 10.66 19.21 1.55
C ARG A 172 10.60 19.83 0.15
N ASN A 173 9.78 20.85 -0.04
CA ASN A 173 9.55 21.49 -1.34
C ASN A 173 10.87 21.76 -2.11
N ARG A 174 10.97 21.21 -3.34
CA ARG A 174 12.09 21.38 -4.29
C ARG A 174 13.48 20.88 -3.82
N GLY A 175 13.57 20.18 -2.70
CA GLY A 175 14.81 19.58 -2.21
C GLY A 175 14.78 18.05 -2.20
N THR A 176 15.93 17.44 -1.94
CA THR A 176 16.11 16.00 -1.65
C THR A 176 16.02 15.70 -0.15
N GLU A 177 15.78 16.72 0.68
CA GLU A 177 15.70 16.59 2.13
C GLU A 177 14.41 15.85 2.53
N LEU A 178 14.59 14.69 3.15
CA LEU A 178 13.55 13.89 3.76
C LEU A 178 13.38 14.27 5.22
N VAL A 179 12.18 14.72 5.58
CA VAL A 179 11.82 15.05 6.96
C VAL A 179 10.94 13.93 7.51
N LEU A 180 11.34 13.30 8.61
CA LEU A 180 10.55 12.27 9.28
C LEU A 180 9.15 12.82 9.61
N TRP A 181 8.11 12.13 9.14
CA TRP A 181 6.73 12.48 9.41
C TRP A 181 6.11 11.53 10.44
N THR A 182 6.35 10.23 10.30
CA THR A 182 5.99 9.22 11.30
C THR A 182 6.93 8.03 11.24
N GLN A 183 7.09 7.38 12.38
CA GLN A 183 7.78 6.11 12.48
C GLN A 183 6.80 5.05 12.99
N LEU A 184 6.81 3.88 12.36
CA LEU A 184 5.98 2.74 12.71
C LEU A 184 6.87 1.56 13.05
N LYS A 185 6.69 0.97 14.23
CA LYS A 185 7.43 -0.20 14.67
C LYS A 185 6.66 -1.47 14.37
N PHE A 186 7.38 -2.49 13.94
CA PHE A 186 6.86 -3.82 13.63
C PHE A 186 7.61 -4.88 14.44
N THR A 187 6.93 -5.97 14.78
CA THR A 187 7.58 -7.13 15.44
C THR A 187 7.79 -8.29 14.50
N THR A 188 7.14 -8.29 13.34
CA THR A 188 7.30 -9.34 12.34
C THR A 188 7.75 -8.72 11.03
N LEU A 189 8.57 -9.46 10.29
CA LEU A 189 9.00 -9.04 8.96
C LEU A 189 7.80 -8.98 8.02
N GLU A 190 6.87 -9.93 8.15
CA GLU A 190 5.68 -10.01 7.31
C GLU A 190 4.83 -8.76 7.43
N ASP A 191 4.51 -8.29 8.64
CA ASP A 191 3.70 -7.08 8.81
C ASP A 191 4.42 -5.83 8.29
N LEU A 192 5.75 -5.77 8.45
CA LEU A 192 6.58 -4.68 7.93
C LEU A 192 6.52 -4.64 6.40
N VAL A 193 6.81 -5.76 5.75
CA VAL A 193 6.81 -5.88 4.28
C VAL A 193 5.41 -5.65 3.71
N LEU A 194 4.37 -6.22 4.33
CA LEU A 194 2.99 -6.04 3.90
C LEU A 194 2.55 -4.58 4.02
N PHE A 195 2.94 -3.88 5.09
CA PHE A 195 2.68 -2.45 5.22
C PHE A 195 3.36 -1.65 4.10
N HIS A 196 4.65 -1.94 3.86
CA HIS A 196 5.41 -1.29 2.80
C HIS A 196 4.79 -1.50 1.41
N CYS A 197 4.52 -2.76 1.03
CA CYS A 197 3.92 -3.08 -0.26
C CYS A 197 2.52 -2.46 -0.42
N THR A 198 1.70 -2.48 0.63
CA THR A 198 0.38 -1.81 0.64
C THR A 198 0.52 -0.32 0.39
N PHE A 199 1.45 0.32 1.08
CA PHE A 199 1.70 1.75 0.96
C PHE A 199 2.12 2.12 -0.47
N VAL A 200 3.09 1.38 -1.03
CA VAL A 200 3.58 1.62 -2.39
C VAL A 200 2.47 1.38 -3.41
N ALA A 201 1.73 0.26 -3.32
CA ALA A 201 0.65 -0.06 -4.24
C ALA A 201 -0.48 0.99 -4.22
N LEU A 202 -0.95 1.37 -3.03
CA LEU A 202 -1.98 2.41 -2.88
C LEU A 202 -1.51 3.78 -3.42
N ARG A 203 -0.23 4.10 -3.30
CA ARG A 203 0.32 5.36 -3.82
C ARG A 203 0.42 5.34 -5.35
N SER A 204 0.84 4.22 -5.93
CA SER A 204 0.98 4.09 -7.38
C SER A 204 -0.37 4.13 -8.10
N GLN A 205 -1.44 3.70 -7.44
CA GLN A 205 -2.81 3.70 -7.98
C GLN A 205 -3.51 5.08 -7.85
N ASP A 206 -2.82 6.15 -7.43
CA ASP A 206 -3.37 7.53 -7.41
C ASP A 206 -3.40 8.12 -8.83
N GLU A 207 -4.57 8.09 -9.48
CA GLU A 207 -4.77 8.58 -10.85
C GLU A 207 -4.54 10.09 -11.00
N GLY A 208 -4.73 10.85 -9.92
CA GLY A 208 -4.63 12.30 -9.97
C GLY A 208 -3.18 12.81 -9.92
N HIS A 209 -2.28 12.08 -9.25
CA HIS A 209 -0.92 12.52 -8.97
C HIS A 209 0.07 11.34 -8.86
N PRO A 210 0.27 10.54 -9.92
CA PRO A 210 1.22 9.44 -9.90
C PRO A 210 2.63 9.97 -9.60
N VAL A 211 3.37 9.25 -8.75
CA VAL A 211 4.72 9.68 -8.37
C VAL A 211 5.76 8.89 -9.17
N GLY A 212 6.41 9.54 -10.13
CA GLY A 212 7.42 8.91 -10.99
C GLY A 212 8.84 8.86 -10.43
N ASP A 213 9.15 9.60 -9.35
CA ASP A 213 10.53 9.82 -8.87
C ASP A 213 10.69 9.58 -7.35
N ILE A 214 10.23 8.43 -6.86
CA ILE A 214 10.54 7.94 -5.51
C ILE A 214 11.15 6.54 -5.63
N LEU A 215 12.36 6.36 -5.08
CA LEU A 215 13.11 5.11 -5.08
C LEU A 215 12.95 4.35 -3.75
N ASP A 216 11.71 4.24 -3.27
CA ASP A 216 11.39 3.59 -2.00
C ASP A 216 10.61 2.27 -2.19
N TYR A 217 10.58 1.76 -3.42
CA TYR A 217 9.97 0.48 -3.77
C TYR A 217 10.82 -0.72 -3.34
N GLU A 218 12.10 -0.51 -3.02
CA GLU A 218 13.00 -1.48 -2.39
C GLU A 218 13.11 -1.20 -0.89
N LEU A 219 13.05 -2.25 -0.08
CA LEU A 219 13.29 -2.15 1.35
C LEU A 219 14.78 -2.26 1.64
N GLU A 220 15.30 -1.37 2.49
CA GLU A 220 16.64 -1.56 3.05
C GLU A 220 16.73 -2.89 3.81
N GLN A 221 17.95 -3.42 3.94
CA GLN A 221 18.22 -4.69 4.64
C GLN A 221 17.62 -5.94 3.97
N GLU A 222 17.12 -5.83 2.74
CA GLU A 222 16.85 -6.97 1.86
C GLU A 222 17.92 -7.06 0.77
N GLU A 223 18.41 -8.28 0.54
CA GLU A 223 19.29 -8.60 -0.58
C GLU A 223 18.45 -9.21 -1.71
N GLU A 224 18.56 -8.67 -2.91
CA GLU A 224 17.99 -9.29 -4.11
C GLU A 224 18.86 -10.49 -4.52
N CYS A 225 18.37 -11.70 -4.26
CA CYS A 225 19.07 -12.94 -4.62
C CYS A 225 18.80 -13.36 -6.07
N PHE A 226 17.68 -12.90 -6.65
CA PHE A 226 17.31 -13.19 -8.02
C PHE A 226 16.43 -12.08 -8.58
N GLY A 227 16.63 -11.75 -9.86
CA GLY A 227 15.75 -10.89 -10.62
C GLY A 227 15.56 -11.37 -12.06
N GLY A 228 14.31 -11.64 -12.43
CA GLY A 228 13.93 -12.05 -13.78
C GLY A 228 12.60 -11.43 -14.20
N THR A 229 12.09 -11.87 -15.34
CA THR A 229 10.77 -11.46 -15.84
C THR A 229 9.86 -12.65 -16.05
N ILE A 230 8.59 -12.47 -15.70
CA ILE A 230 7.53 -13.45 -15.90
C ILE A 230 6.42 -12.85 -16.77
N THR A 231 5.73 -13.70 -17.51
CA THR A 231 4.43 -13.41 -18.11
C THR A 231 3.37 -13.78 -17.08
N ASP A 232 2.54 -12.81 -16.71
CA ASP A 232 1.57 -12.92 -15.63
C ASP A 232 0.36 -12.06 -16.03
N ASP A 233 -0.82 -12.70 -16.16
CA ASP A 233 -2.06 -12.10 -16.67
C ASP A 233 -1.92 -11.34 -18.02
N ASP A 234 -1.23 -11.95 -19.01
CA ASP A 234 -0.89 -11.36 -20.31
C ASP A 234 0.08 -10.14 -20.27
N TYR A 235 0.55 -9.75 -19.08
CA TYR A 235 1.53 -8.69 -18.89
C TYR A 235 2.91 -9.25 -18.52
N VAL A 236 3.95 -8.46 -18.79
CA VAL A 236 5.30 -8.75 -18.29
C VAL A 236 5.45 -8.12 -16.91
N HIS A 237 5.79 -8.95 -15.93
CA HIS A 237 6.08 -8.52 -14.56
C HIS A 237 7.54 -8.83 -14.20
N ALA A 238 8.09 -8.02 -13.31
CA ALA A 238 9.39 -8.25 -12.71
C ALA A 238 9.20 -9.17 -11.51
N LEU A 239 9.82 -10.35 -11.54
CA LEU A 239 9.85 -11.27 -10.41
C LEU A 239 11.18 -11.09 -9.67
N ARG A 240 11.11 -10.95 -8.34
CA ARG A 240 12.24 -10.77 -7.45
C ARG A 240 12.20 -11.76 -6.28
N VAL A 241 13.38 -12.26 -5.90
CA VAL A 241 13.59 -13.01 -4.67
C VAL A 241 14.40 -12.14 -3.73
N TYR A 242 13.81 -11.82 -2.59
CA TYR A 242 14.46 -11.04 -1.55
C TYR A 242 14.78 -11.91 -0.34
N LYS A 243 15.99 -11.76 0.19
CA LYS A 243 16.42 -12.33 1.47
C LYS A 243 16.67 -11.21 2.47
N ASP A 244 15.96 -11.24 3.58
CA ASP A 244 16.18 -10.31 4.67
C ASP A 244 17.53 -10.58 5.35
N THR A 245 18.40 -9.59 5.37
CA THR A 245 19.78 -9.71 5.88
C THR A 245 19.86 -9.84 7.40
N VAL A 246 18.77 -9.49 8.11
CA VAL A 246 18.70 -9.51 9.57
C VAL A 246 18.14 -10.83 10.11
N THR A 247 17.07 -11.33 9.51
CA THR A 247 16.34 -12.53 9.96
C THR A 247 16.61 -13.76 9.08
N GLY A 248 17.15 -13.56 7.88
CA GLY A 248 17.35 -14.62 6.88
C GLY A 248 16.08 -15.07 6.17
N ALA A 249 14.93 -14.44 6.45
CA ALA A 249 13.67 -14.79 5.79
C ALA A 249 13.69 -14.46 4.30
N VAL A 250 13.05 -15.30 3.50
CA VAL A 250 13.01 -15.20 2.05
C VAL A 250 11.57 -14.98 1.59
N ARG A 251 11.41 -14.04 0.67
CA ARG A 251 10.13 -13.73 0.02
C ARG A 251 10.28 -13.58 -1.48
N LEU A 252 9.19 -13.85 -2.18
CA LEU A 252 9.01 -13.56 -3.59
C LEU A 252 8.18 -12.29 -3.73
N GLN A 253 8.48 -11.47 -4.73
CA GLN A 253 7.67 -10.31 -5.11
C GLN A 253 7.54 -10.24 -6.62
N SER A 254 6.32 -10.03 -7.10
CA SER A 254 6.05 -9.61 -8.46
C SER A 254 5.66 -8.14 -8.46
N SER A 255 6.21 -7.38 -9.40
CA SER A 255 5.86 -5.98 -9.64
C SER A 255 5.69 -5.69 -11.12
N ILE A 256 4.95 -4.62 -11.43
CA ILE A 256 4.79 -4.15 -12.81
C ILE A 256 6.16 -3.76 -13.37
N HIS A 257 6.51 -4.30 -14.54
CA HIS A 257 7.85 -4.14 -15.13
C HIS A 257 8.00 -2.88 -15.99
N LEU A 258 6.92 -2.45 -16.64
CA LEU A 258 6.94 -1.38 -17.65
C LEU A 258 5.72 -0.46 -17.49
N GLY A 259 5.86 0.78 -17.98
CA GLY A 259 4.80 1.78 -17.97
C GLY A 259 4.79 2.65 -16.71
N ASP A 260 3.73 3.45 -16.58
CA ASP A 260 3.62 4.46 -15.53
C ASP A 260 3.52 3.88 -14.11
N LEU A 261 3.11 2.60 -14.01
CA LEU A 261 3.01 1.86 -12.76
C LEU A 261 4.25 1.00 -12.48
N ASN A 262 5.36 1.19 -13.19
CA ASN A 262 6.59 0.43 -12.96
C ASN A 262 6.99 0.43 -11.47
N HIS A 263 7.48 -0.72 -10.99
CA HIS A 263 7.83 -1.01 -9.61
C HIS A 263 6.66 -1.13 -8.63
N THR A 264 5.41 -0.96 -9.07
CA THR A 264 4.22 -1.20 -8.24
C THR A 264 4.12 -2.68 -7.89
N PRO A 265 4.09 -3.05 -6.60
CA PRO A 265 3.88 -4.43 -6.19
C PRO A 265 2.53 -4.96 -6.70
N VAL A 266 2.55 -6.12 -7.36
CA VAL A 266 1.34 -6.85 -7.77
C VAL A 266 1.00 -7.88 -6.71
N TRP A 267 2.01 -8.65 -6.28
CA TRP A 267 1.87 -9.60 -5.19
C TRP A 267 3.20 -9.89 -4.47
N THR A 268 3.11 -10.34 -3.23
CA THR A 268 4.27 -10.81 -2.44
C THR A 268 3.93 -12.13 -1.75
N ALA A 269 4.92 -13.00 -1.56
CA ALA A 269 4.72 -14.27 -0.88
C ALA A 269 5.94 -14.66 -0.04
N PHE A 270 5.70 -15.03 1.22
CA PHE A 270 6.76 -15.46 2.14
C PHE A 270 7.00 -16.97 2.00
N VAL A 271 8.21 -17.36 1.63
CA VAL A 271 8.55 -18.73 1.23
C VAL A 271 9.62 -19.38 2.12
N THR A 272 10.12 -18.68 3.14
CA THR A 272 11.13 -19.19 4.09
C THR A 272 10.80 -20.60 4.59
N HIS A 273 9.55 -20.84 4.97
CA HIS A 273 9.10 -22.12 5.52
C HIS A 273 8.95 -23.24 4.47
N ASN A 274 9.04 -22.91 3.18
CA ASN A 274 9.02 -23.87 2.09
C ASN A 274 10.43 -24.29 1.67
N LEU A 275 11.45 -23.45 1.91
CA LEU A 275 12.84 -23.73 1.56
C LEU A 275 13.29 -25.12 2.09
N GLY A 276 14.06 -25.83 1.27
CA GLY A 276 14.50 -27.21 1.55
C GLY A 276 13.44 -28.30 1.33
N LYS A 277 12.15 -27.97 1.14
CA LYS A 277 11.12 -28.98 0.84
C LYS A 277 11.19 -29.41 -0.63
N ARG A 278 11.44 -30.69 -0.92
CA ARG A 278 11.57 -31.15 -2.32
C ARG A 278 10.33 -30.96 -3.21
N SER A 279 9.15 -30.74 -2.65
CA SER A 279 7.88 -30.74 -3.39
C SER A 279 7.23 -29.37 -3.56
N TRP A 280 7.78 -28.30 -2.99
CA TRP A 280 7.12 -26.98 -3.05
C TRP A 280 7.38 -26.26 -4.39
N LEU A 281 8.55 -26.50 -5.00
CA LEU A 281 8.87 -26.06 -6.36
C LEU A 281 8.84 -27.25 -7.33
N LYS A 282 8.19 -27.06 -8.48
CA LYS A 282 8.22 -28.05 -9.54
C LYS A 282 8.34 -27.36 -10.90
N SER A 283 9.42 -27.63 -11.63
CA SER A 283 9.49 -27.31 -13.06
C SER A 283 8.45 -28.14 -13.82
N TYR A 284 7.61 -27.46 -14.58
CA TYR A 284 6.64 -28.09 -15.48
C TYR A 284 7.23 -28.22 -16.89
N ASP A 285 7.87 -27.17 -17.37
CA ASP A 285 8.65 -27.14 -18.61
C ASP A 285 9.90 -26.23 -18.45
N SER A 286 10.57 -25.89 -19.55
CA SER A 286 11.79 -25.06 -19.53
C SER A 286 11.60 -23.62 -19.07
N LYS A 287 10.37 -23.10 -19.05
CA LYS A 287 10.01 -21.72 -18.69
C LYS A 287 8.97 -21.66 -17.57
N THR A 288 8.24 -22.73 -17.32
CA THR A 288 7.15 -22.74 -16.34
C THR A 288 7.54 -23.44 -15.05
N VAL A 289 7.38 -22.75 -13.92
CA VAL A 289 7.59 -23.27 -12.57
C VAL A 289 6.30 -23.18 -11.78
N ILE A 290 5.91 -24.27 -11.13
CA ILE A 290 4.72 -24.34 -10.28
C ILE A 290 5.15 -24.22 -8.82
N LEU A 291 4.56 -23.27 -8.10
CA LEU A 291 4.70 -23.09 -6.67
C LEU A 291 3.55 -23.76 -5.91
N ARG A 292 3.88 -24.64 -4.96
CA ARG A 292 2.92 -25.30 -4.07
C ARG A 292 3.05 -24.79 -2.66
N ASP A 293 1.94 -24.76 -1.94
CA ASP A 293 1.85 -24.29 -0.55
C ASP A 293 2.38 -22.85 -0.37
N VAL A 294 2.24 -22.03 -1.41
CA VAL A 294 2.55 -20.60 -1.40
C VAL A 294 1.23 -19.84 -1.40
N LYS A 295 1.11 -18.86 -0.50
CA LYS A 295 -0.06 -17.98 -0.39
C LYS A 295 0.38 -16.55 -0.74
N PRO A 296 0.24 -16.13 -2.01
CA PRO A 296 0.55 -14.76 -2.39
C PRO A 296 -0.48 -13.81 -1.78
N VAL A 297 -0.01 -12.66 -1.34
CA VAL A 297 -0.84 -11.52 -0.96
C VAL A 297 -0.88 -10.57 -2.13
N ILE A 298 -2.09 -10.28 -2.63
CA ILE A 298 -2.34 -9.52 -3.86
C ILE A 298 -2.61 -8.05 -3.52
N PHE A 299 -2.04 -7.13 -4.31
CA PHE A 299 -2.14 -5.68 -4.13
C PHE A 299 -2.89 -4.96 -5.27
N MET A 300 -3.70 -5.71 -6.02
CA MET A 300 -4.51 -5.24 -7.14
C MET A 300 -5.94 -5.75 -7.01
N SER A 301 -6.89 -5.07 -7.65
CA SER A 301 -8.29 -5.53 -7.71
C SER A 301 -8.36 -6.87 -8.45
N MET A 302 -9.32 -7.72 -8.10
CA MET A 302 -9.55 -8.97 -8.86
C MET A 302 -10.04 -8.71 -10.29
N ASP A 303 -10.63 -7.54 -10.54
CA ASP A 303 -11.00 -7.12 -11.89
C ASP A 303 -9.77 -6.74 -12.75
N ASP A 304 -8.66 -6.37 -12.10
CA ASP A 304 -7.43 -5.89 -12.75
C ASP A 304 -6.33 -6.94 -12.80
N TYR A 305 -6.41 -7.97 -11.95
CA TYR A 305 -5.39 -9.01 -11.85
C TYR A 305 -5.94 -10.32 -11.31
N THR A 306 -5.74 -11.41 -12.06
CA THR A 306 -6.00 -12.77 -11.59
C THR A 306 -4.70 -13.60 -11.60
N PRO A 307 -4.19 -14.03 -10.43
CA PRO A 307 -2.94 -14.79 -10.40
C PRO A 307 -3.07 -16.10 -11.17
N PRO A 308 -2.13 -16.42 -12.07
CA PRO A 308 -2.08 -17.68 -12.79
C PRO A 308 -2.04 -18.84 -11.82
N GLN A 309 -3.02 -19.72 -11.95
CA GLN A 309 -3.17 -20.90 -11.11
C GLN A 309 -3.47 -22.13 -11.97
N THR A 310 -2.93 -23.27 -11.55
CA THR A 310 -3.33 -24.57 -12.09
C THR A 310 -4.79 -24.87 -11.69
N SER A 311 -5.40 -25.89 -12.29
CA SER A 311 -6.72 -26.40 -11.89
C SER A 311 -6.83 -26.84 -10.43
N HIS A 312 -5.69 -27.02 -9.75
CA HIS A 312 -5.60 -27.38 -8.34
C HIS A 312 -5.29 -26.17 -7.43
N GLY A 313 -5.36 -24.93 -7.95
CA GLY A 313 -5.10 -23.70 -7.21
C GLY A 313 -3.63 -23.42 -6.90
N GLN A 314 -2.70 -24.16 -7.53
CA GLN A 314 -1.25 -23.94 -7.35
C GLN A 314 -0.80 -22.76 -8.19
N HIS A 315 -0.01 -21.85 -7.62
CA HIS A 315 0.46 -20.66 -8.33
C HIS A 315 1.48 -21.02 -9.40
N VAL A 316 1.40 -20.36 -10.55
CA VAL A 316 2.23 -20.63 -11.73
C VAL A 316 3.10 -19.41 -12.02
N LEU A 317 4.39 -19.64 -12.20
CA LEU A 317 5.33 -18.67 -12.72
C LEU A 317 5.72 -19.07 -14.13
N GLU A 318 5.32 -18.29 -15.12
CA GLU A 318 5.75 -18.46 -16.51
C GLU A 318 6.85 -17.45 -16.82
N PHE A 319 8.11 -17.90 -16.86
CA PHE A 319 9.24 -17.04 -17.15
C PHE A 319 9.30 -16.69 -18.64
N THR A 320 9.68 -15.46 -18.97
CA THR A 320 9.86 -15.05 -20.38
C THR A 320 11.02 -15.82 -21.04
N SER A 321 12.00 -16.23 -20.23
CA SER A 321 13.25 -16.86 -20.62
C SER A 321 13.45 -18.18 -19.85
N SER A 322 13.93 -19.22 -20.56
CA SER A 322 14.27 -20.49 -19.91
C SER A 322 15.54 -20.41 -19.07
N SER A 323 16.37 -19.38 -19.30
CA SER A 323 17.53 -19.13 -18.46
C SER A 323 17.10 -18.64 -17.09
N ASP A 324 16.15 -17.71 -17.03
CA ASP A 324 15.61 -17.12 -15.80
C ASP A 324 14.93 -18.19 -14.96
N ALA A 325 14.12 -19.08 -15.58
CA ALA A 325 13.48 -20.18 -14.88
C ALA A 325 14.49 -21.13 -14.20
N ARG A 326 15.59 -21.44 -14.90
CA ARG A 326 16.65 -22.30 -14.39
C ARG A 326 17.46 -21.62 -13.29
N GLU A 327 17.80 -20.34 -13.47
CA GLU A 327 18.51 -19.55 -12.48
C GLU A 327 17.68 -19.38 -11.21
N PHE A 328 16.38 -19.10 -11.34
CA PHE A 328 15.44 -19.08 -10.22
C PHE A 328 15.48 -20.38 -9.43
N LEU A 329 15.35 -21.54 -10.09
CA LEU A 329 15.39 -22.84 -9.41
C LEU A 329 16.72 -23.07 -8.68
N ASN A 330 17.84 -22.72 -9.29
CA ASN A 330 19.16 -22.83 -8.66
C ASN A 330 19.26 -21.95 -7.41
N ILE A 331 18.86 -20.67 -7.49
CA ILE A 331 18.87 -19.75 -6.34
C ILE A 331 17.97 -20.27 -5.22
N MET A 332 16.79 -20.80 -5.54
CA MET A 332 15.88 -21.34 -4.54
C MET A 332 16.41 -22.64 -3.88
N GLU A 333 17.22 -23.42 -4.59
CA GLU A 333 17.94 -24.57 -4.04
C GLU A 333 19.07 -24.10 -3.10
N GLU A 334 19.90 -23.16 -3.54
CA GLU A 334 20.99 -22.56 -2.74
C GLU A 334 20.49 -21.89 -1.45
N LEU A 335 19.30 -21.26 -1.50
CA LEU A 335 18.69 -20.65 -0.31
C LEU A 335 18.12 -21.69 0.67
N GLY A 336 17.92 -22.94 0.24
CA GLY A 336 17.37 -24.02 1.05
C GLY A 336 18.40 -24.93 1.72
N ASP A 337 19.67 -24.81 1.35
CA ASP A 337 20.81 -25.56 1.91
C ASP A 337 21.37 -24.93 3.19
#